data_AF-A0A8H5WCL5-F1
#
_entry.id   AF-A0A8H5WCL5-F1
#
_cell.length_a   1.000
_cell.length_b   1.000
_cell.length_c   1.000
_cell.angle_alpha   90.00
_cell.angle_beta   90.00
_cell.angle_gamma   90.00
#
_symmetry.space_group_name_H-M   'P 1'
#
loop_
_entity.id
_entity.type
_entity.pdbx_description
1 polymer ?
#
loop_
_entity_poly.entity_id
_entity_poly.type
_entity_poly.pdbx_seq_one_letter_code
_entity_poly.pdbx_strand_id
1 'polypeptide(L)'
;MGSNGKIALPEHWTELSAARIHKQQCADDVDAIKKTCLEECGKRSVVDCEKCFPKVLDRMRARYCDAEGREWFSQRRAFLNELDVLFTDVKDHKKIDLKYIEDDIESEKEAWYRWVLRMYPRFLSTGDGGADQDELRAMLDDPVKRREELIERIWEGVGKPTNWDADVDSLTEKIAAARNNAAALKQLYITFFFKDSETGEVLDNAQQYLEAYEASDTMTIEQVIDRIAQDHKASLTTAPQRDSHKSRLDELRRAKMAFEQNRLQNKARA
;
A
#
# COMPACT_ATOMS: atom_id res chain seq x y z
N MET A 1 -15.28 -24.14 18.51
CA MET A 1 -15.96 -23.13 17.67
C MET A 1 -15.09 -21.90 17.68
N GLY A 2 -14.40 -21.65 16.57
CA GLY A 2 -13.29 -20.70 16.49
C GLY A 2 -13.77 -19.25 16.51
N SER A 3 -13.26 -18.48 17.46
CA SER A 3 -13.23 -17.03 17.33
C SER A 3 -12.27 -16.71 16.19
N ASN A 4 -12.80 -16.43 15.00
CA ASN A 4 -12.11 -15.62 14.02
C ASN A 4 -11.97 -14.22 14.62
N GLY A 5 -10.97 -14.06 15.50
CA GLY A 5 -10.40 -12.76 15.80
C GLY A 5 -9.87 -12.25 14.47
N LYS A 6 -10.67 -11.45 13.78
CA LYS A 6 -10.15 -10.54 12.77
C LYS A 6 -9.10 -9.73 13.51
N ILE A 7 -7.83 -10.09 13.32
CA ILE A 7 -6.72 -9.20 13.64
C ILE A 7 -7.05 -7.95 12.84
N ALA A 8 -7.54 -6.91 13.52
CA ALA A 8 -7.58 -5.58 12.95
C ALA A 8 -6.10 -5.28 12.69
N LEU A 9 -5.68 -5.45 11.44
CA LEU A 9 -4.36 -5.03 11.01
C LEU A 9 -4.25 -3.56 11.43
N PRO A 10 -3.21 -3.16 12.18
CA PRO A 10 -2.92 -1.76 12.40
C PRO A 10 -2.98 -1.03 11.06
N GLU A 11 -3.49 0.20 11.06
CA GLU A 11 -3.70 0.95 9.82
C GLU A 11 -2.38 0.98 9.02
N HIS A 12 -2.41 0.61 7.73
CA HIS A 12 -1.20 0.30 6.95
C HIS A 12 -0.23 1.48 6.91
N TRP A 13 -0.74 2.70 7.04
CA TRP A 13 0.03 3.93 7.13
C TRP A 13 0.74 4.11 8.47
N THR A 14 0.12 3.66 9.57
CA THR A 14 0.77 3.57 10.89
C THR A 14 1.86 2.49 10.88
N GLU A 15 1.61 1.34 10.25
CA GLU A 15 2.62 0.29 10.08
C GLU A 15 3.81 0.79 9.26
N LEU A 16 3.56 1.47 8.14
CA LEU A 16 4.60 2.06 7.29
C LEU A 16 5.43 3.08 8.06
N SER A 17 4.78 3.99 8.81
CA SER A 17 5.46 4.97 9.65
C SER A 17 6.31 4.29 10.73
N ALA A 18 5.75 3.31 11.44
CA ALA A 18 6.46 2.55 12.47
C ALA A 18 7.66 1.77 11.92
N ALA A 19 7.53 1.16 10.75
CA ALA A 19 8.61 0.47 10.06
C ALA A 19 9.74 1.43 9.66
N ARG A 20 9.41 2.63 9.16
CA ARG A 20 10.38 3.68 8.82
C ARG A 20 11.14 4.17 10.06
N ILE A 21 10.45 4.45 11.15
CA ILE A 21 11.07 4.83 12.43
C ILE A 21 12.01 3.74 12.92
N HIS A 22 11.57 2.48 12.86
CA HIS A 22 12.37 1.36 13.32
C HIS A 22 13.63 1.15 12.47
N LYS A 23 13.52 1.31 11.14
CA LYS A 23 14.67 1.31 10.23
C LYS A 23 15.66 2.44 10.57
N GLN A 24 15.16 3.65 10.83
CA GLN A 24 16.02 4.78 11.19
C GLN A 24 16.73 4.54 12.52
N GLN A 25 16.03 4.08 13.54
CA GLN A 25 16.62 3.72 14.84
C GLN A 25 17.73 2.68 14.69
N CYS A 26 17.52 1.66 13.84
CA CYS A 26 18.57 0.68 13.55
C CYS A 26 19.80 1.30 12.88
N ALA A 27 19.60 2.22 11.94
CA ALA A 27 20.70 2.93 11.29
C ALA A 27 21.48 3.80 12.29
N ASP A 28 20.77 4.55 13.13
CA ASP A 28 21.35 5.40 14.17
C ASP A 28 22.17 4.58 15.19
N ASP A 29 21.64 3.43 15.62
CA ASP A 29 22.33 2.52 16.54
C ASP A 29 23.61 1.93 15.90
N VAL A 30 23.54 1.53 14.63
CA VAL A 30 24.70 1.03 13.89
C VAL A 30 25.76 2.13 13.72
N ASP A 31 25.35 3.36 13.43
CA ASP A 31 26.27 4.48 13.30
C ASP A 31 26.88 4.91 14.65
N ALA A 32 26.13 4.79 15.75
CA ALA A 32 26.67 4.94 17.09
C ALA A 32 27.76 3.89 17.37
N ILE A 33 27.52 2.61 17.04
CA ILE A 33 28.53 1.55 17.19
C ILE A 33 29.78 1.85 16.34
N LYS A 34 29.62 2.35 15.11
CA LYS A 34 30.75 2.75 14.26
C LYS A 34 31.56 3.90 14.88
N LYS A 35 30.90 4.92 15.43
CA LYS A 35 31.56 6.04 16.11
C LYS A 35 32.34 5.57 17.34
N THR A 36 31.71 4.77 18.20
CA THR A 36 32.38 4.16 19.37
C THR A 36 33.55 3.27 18.96
N CYS A 37 33.43 2.51 17.86
CA CYS A 37 34.54 1.72 17.33
C CYS A 37 35.73 2.58 16.89
N LEU A 38 35.48 3.74 16.28
CA LEU A 38 36.53 4.68 15.88
C LEU A 38 37.22 5.29 17.11
N GLU A 39 36.44 5.67 18.13
CA GLU A 39 36.93 6.32 19.35
C GLU A 39 37.67 5.36 20.30
N GLU A 40 37.10 4.17 20.56
CA GLU A 40 37.63 3.22 21.55
C GLU A 40 38.57 2.17 20.96
N CYS A 41 38.30 1.72 19.72
CA CYS A 41 39.08 0.65 19.08
C CYS A 41 40.06 1.18 18.01
N GLY A 42 39.96 2.46 17.63
CA GLY A 42 40.85 3.10 16.65
C GLY A 42 40.72 2.55 15.22
N LYS A 43 39.68 1.74 14.94
CA LYS A 43 39.46 1.10 13.64
C LYS A 43 38.56 1.97 12.76
N ARG A 44 38.99 2.26 11.53
CA ARG A 44 38.19 2.99 10.52
C ARG A 44 37.06 2.15 9.94
N SER A 45 37.28 0.84 9.80
CA SER A 45 36.26 -0.11 9.37
C SER A 45 35.83 -0.95 10.57
N VAL A 46 34.53 -0.97 10.84
CA VAL A 46 33.94 -1.81 11.91
C VAL A 46 34.14 -3.30 11.62
N VAL A 47 34.20 -3.67 10.34
CA VAL A 47 34.36 -5.08 9.89
C VAL A 47 35.69 -5.66 10.37
N ASP A 48 36.72 -4.83 10.49
CA ASP A 48 38.06 -5.23 10.96
C ASP A 48 38.17 -5.24 12.50
N CYS A 49 37.06 -5.03 13.21
CA CYS A 49 37.00 -4.99 14.67
C CYS A 49 36.23 -6.20 15.21
N GLU A 50 36.96 -7.17 15.75
CA GLU A 50 36.41 -8.40 16.36
C GLU A 50 35.38 -8.13 17.49
N LYS A 51 35.45 -6.95 18.13
CA LYS A 51 34.51 -6.57 19.20
C LYS A 51 33.26 -5.86 18.70
N CYS A 52 33.37 -5.05 17.64
CA CYS A 52 32.30 -4.16 17.18
C CYS A 52 31.53 -4.75 15.99
N PHE A 53 32.18 -5.56 15.14
CA PHE A 53 31.52 -6.22 14.02
C PHE A 53 30.37 -7.15 14.47
N PRO A 54 30.54 -8.03 15.48
CA PRO A 54 29.42 -8.83 16.00
C PRO A 54 28.26 -7.99 16.54
N LYS A 55 28.54 -6.85 17.18
CA LYS A 55 27.50 -5.95 17.72
C LYS A 55 26.66 -5.33 16.61
N VAL A 56 27.29 -4.95 15.50
CA VAL A 56 26.58 -4.44 14.32
C VAL A 56 25.69 -5.52 13.71
N LEU A 57 26.23 -6.74 13.54
CA LEU A 57 25.45 -7.86 13.04
C LEU A 57 24.26 -8.20 13.94
N ASP A 58 24.46 -8.26 15.25
CA ASP A 58 23.41 -8.52 16.23
C ASP A 58 22.31 -7.44 16.16
N ARG A 59 22.70 -6.17 15.98
CA ARG A 59 21.74 -5.07 15.85
C ARG A 59 20.93 -5.13 14.55
N MET A 60 21.58 -5.48 13.44
CA MET A 60 20.92 -5.67 12.13
C MET A 60 19.99 -6.88 12.15
N ARG A 61 20.44 -8.00 12.72
CA ARG A 61 19.63 -9.21 12.94
C ARG A 61 18.39 -8.91 13.77
N ALA A 62 18.54 -8.20 14.89
CA ALA A 62 17.44 -7.86 15.79
C ALA A 62 16.33 -7.05 15.10
N ARG A 63 16.70 -6.21 14.12
CA ARG A 63 15.71 -5.47 13.31
C ARG A 63 14.75 -6.41 12.58
N TYR A 64 15.26 -7.53 12.06
CA TYR A 64 14.49 -8.45 11.23
C TYR A 64 13.86 -9.60 12.03
N CYS A 65 14.58 -10.16 12.99
CA CYS A 65 14.17 -11.39 13.70
C CYS A 65 13.38 -11.10 14.99
N ASP A 66 13.69 -10.02 15.70
CA ASP A 66 13.18 -9.79 17.05
C ASP A 66 12.04 -8.76 17.07
N ALA A 67 11.81 -8.05 15.96
CA ALA A 67 10.77 -7.03 15.83
C ALA A 67 9.46 -7.61 15.28
N GLU A 68 8.77 -8.41 16.11
CA GLU A 68 7.47 -8.99 15.73
C GLU A 68 6.49 -7.90 15.28
N GLY A 69 5.97 -8.06 14.06
CA GLY A 69 4.92 -7.20 13.49
C GLY A 69 5.39 -5.86 12.93
N ARG A 70 6.71 -5.61 12.82
CA ARG A 70 7.25 -4.32 12.31
C ARG A 70 7.79 -4.36 10.89
N GLU A 71 8.00 -5.55 10.33
CA GLU A 71 8.50 -5.72 8.96
C GLU A 71 7.47 -6.47 8.11
N TRP A 72 7.48 -6.22 6.79
CA TRP A 72 6.49 -6.75 5.82
C TRP A 72 6.44 -8.28 5.73
N PHE A 73 7.49 -8.96 6.24
CA PHE A 73 7.64 -10.41 6.27
C PHE A 73 7.55 -11.01 7.69
N SER A 74 7.06 -10.27 8.68
CA SER A 74 6.98 -10.75 10.08
C SER A 74 6.23 -12.10 10.23
N GLN A 75 5.39 -12.47 9.26
CA GLN A 75 4.66 -13.74 9.24
C GLN A 75 5.37 -14.88 8.50
N ARG A 76 6.49 -14.60 7.80
CA ARG A 76 7.25 -15.58 7.00
C ARG A 76 8.33 -16.26 7.85
N ARG A 77 7.89 -17.16 8.74
CA ARG A 77 8.77 -17.84 9.72
C ARG A 77 9.93 -18.62 9.09
N ALA A 78 9.72 -19.22 7.92
CA ALA A 78 10.77 -19.98 7.23
C ALA A 78 11.92 -19.06 6.79
N PHE A 79 11.58 -17.94 6.15
CA PHE A 79 12.54 -16.92 5.73
C PHE A 79 13.26 -16.25 6.92
N LEU A 80 12.52 -15.96 8.02
CA LEU A 80 13.14 -15.42 9.24
C LEU A 80 14.19 -16.37 9.84
N ASN A 81 13.92 -17.68 9.84
CA ASN A 81 14.89 -18.67 10.30
C ASN A 81 16.11 -18.75 9.36
N GLU A 82 15.91 -18.63 8.06
CA GLU A 82 17.01 -18.61 7.08
C GLU A 82 17.89 -17.37 7.25
N LEU A 83 17.30 -16.19 7.40
CA LEU A 83 18.01 -14.95 7.71
C LEU A 83 18.82 -15.08 9.02
N ASP A 84 18.26 -15.68 10.06
CA ASP A 84 18.94 -15.90 11.34
C ASP A 84 20.22 -16.75 11.17
N VAL A 85 20.12 -17.81 10.35
CA VAL A 85 21.28 -18.64 9.99
C VAL A 85 22.31 -17.85 9.18
N LEU A 86 21.88 -17.03 8.21
CA LEU A 86 22.80 -16.20 7.43
C LEU A 86 23.55 -15.18 8.29
N PHE A 87 22.88 -14.50 9.22
CA PHE A 87 23.53 -13.59 10.17
C PHE A 87 24.53 -14.33 11.07
N THR A 88 24.20 -15.54 11.51
CA THR A 88 25.10 -16.39 12.30
C THR A 88 26.32 -16.80 11.49
N ASP A 89 26.14 -17.18 10.22
CA ASP A 89 27.23 -17.58 9.33
C ASP A 89 28.19 -16.43 9.00
N VAL A 90 27.68 -15.21 8.79
CA VAL A 90 28.51 -14.00 8.62
C VAL A 90 29.28 -13.69 9.91
N LYS A 91 28.64 -13.84 11.07
CA LYS A 91 29.27 -13.62 12.39
C LYS A 91 30.39 -14.62 12.67
N ASP A 92 30.22 -15.86 12.24
CA ASP A 92 31.23 -16.93 12.36
C ASP A 92 32.34 -16.83 11.29
N HIS A 93 32.39 -15.74 10.52
CA HIS A 93 33.32 -15.54 9.40
C HIS A 93 33.31 -16.67 8.36
N LYS A 94 32.17 -17.36 8.21
CA LYS A 94 31.95 -18.22 7.03
C LYS A 94 31.86 -17.29 5.82
N LYS A 95 32.29 -17.75 4.64
CA LYS A 95 32.50 -16.96 3.40
C LYS A 95 31.23 -16.33 2.78
N ILE A 96 30.27 -15.92 3.59
CA ILE A 96 29.04 -15.23 3.21
C ILE A 96 29.30 -13.73 3.39
N ASP A 97 29.05 -12.96 2.34
CA ASP A 97 29.13 -11.51 2.37
C ASP A 97 27.81 -10.93 2.88
N LEU A 98 27.86 -9.78 3.56
CA LEU A 98 26.68 -9.01 3.95
C LEU A 98 25.79 -8.69 2.74
N LYS A 99 26.41 -8.49 1.58
CA LYS A 99 25.70 -8.29 0.32
C LYS A 99 24.74 -9.43 -0.02
N TYR A 100 25.10 -10.67 0.27
CA TYR A 100 24.23 -11.81 0.01
C TYR A 100 22.94 -11.74 0.83
N ILE A 101 23.04 -11.32 2.10
CA ILE A 101 21.86 -11.09 2.95
C ILE A 101 20.97 -9.99 2.37
N GLU A 102 21.56 -8.90 1.87
CA GLU A 102 20.80 -7.80 1.25
C GLU A 102 20.09 -8.25 -0.03
N ASP A 103 20.78 -9.00 -0.89
CA ASP A 103 20.23 -9.53 -2.15
C ASP A 103 19.07 -10.51 -1.87
N ASP A 104 19.21 -11.38 -0.85
CA ASP A 104 18.18 -12.33 -0.43
C ASP A 104 16.93 -11.64 0.14
N ILE A 105 17.13 -10.62 0.98
CA ILE A 105 16.04 -9.77 1.49
C ILE A 105 15.28 -9.07 0.35
N GLU A 106 15.98 -8.54 -0.64
CA GLU A 106 15.32 -7.85 -1.75
C GLU A 106 14.59 -8.83 -2.69
N SER A 107 15.12 -10.03 -2.89
CA SER A 107 14.44 -11.09 -3.66
C SER A 107 13.13 -11.51 -2.99
N GLU A 108 13.17 -11.77 -1.68
CA GLU A 108 11.98 -12.16 -0.92
C GLU A 108 10.93 -11.04 -0.88
N LYS A 109 11.39 -9.79 -0.81
CA LYS A 109 10.56 -8.58 -0.86
C LYS A 109 9.82 -8.48 -2.17
N GLU A 110 10.50 -8.70 -3.28
CA GLU A 110 9.89 -8.72 -4.60
C GLU A 110 8.83 -9.83 -4.70
N ALA A 111 9.15 -11.05 -4.26
CA ALA A 111 8.23 -12.17 -4.25
C ALA A 111 6.98 -11.89 -3.40
N TRP A 112 7.15 -11.20 -2.27
CA TRP A 112 6.05 -10.75 -1.43
C TRP A 112 5.17 -9.71 -2.10
N TYR A 113 5.73 -8.64 -2.68
CA TYR A 113 4.95 -7.63 -3.39
C TYR A 113 4.12 -8.24 -4.52
N ARG A 114 4.73 -9.12 -5.32
CA ARG A 114 4.02 -9.85 -6.38
C ARG A 114 2.86 -10.68 -5.83
N TRP A 115 3.05 -11.35 -4.70
CA TRP A 115 1.98 -12.09 -4.04
C TRP A 115 0.86 -11.17 -3.52
N VAL A 116 1.20 -10.05 -2.87
CA VAL A 116 0.21 -9.08 -2.37
C VAL A 116 -0.63 -8.53 -3.52
N LEU A 117 0.01 -8.12 -4.61
CA LEU A 117 -0.69 -7.59 -5.78
C LEU A 117 -1.63 -8.63 -6.40
N ARG A 118 -1.23 -9.90 -6.45
CA ARG A 118 -2.13 -10.99 -6.88
C ARG A 118 -3.34 -11.17 -5.96
N MET A 119 -3.16 -10.97 -4.65
CA MET A 119 -4.25 -11.06 -3.67
C MET A 119 -5.23 -9.89 -3.76
N TYR A 120 -4.78 -8.72 -4.22
CA TYR A 120 -5.58 -7.51 -4.32
C TYR A 120 -5.65 -6.96 -5.75
N PRO A 121 -6.21 -7.69 -6.72
CA PRO A 121 -6.21 -7.28 -8.14
C PRO A 121 -7.11 -6.06 -8.42
N ARG A 122 -7.70 -5.45 -7.39
CA ARG A 122 -8.62 -4.30 -7.53
C ARG A 122 -7.91 -3.09 -8.12
N PHE A 123 -6.60 -2.94 -7.91
CA PHE A 123 -5.81 -1.88 -8.53
C PHE A 123 -5.83 -1.94 -10.06
N LEU A 124 -6.07 -3.12 -10.65
CA LEU A 124 -6.22 -3.31 -12.10
C LEU A 124 -7.56 -2.75 -12.63
N SER A 125 -8.53 -2.56 -11.75
CA SER A 125 -9.91 -2.19 -12.11
C SER A 125 -10.24 -0.72 -11.81
N THR A 126 -9.41 -0.06 -11.01
CA THR A 126 -9.60 1.34 -10.56
C THR A 126 -8.88 2.35 -11.45
N GLY A 127 -8.10 1.88 -12.41
CA GLY A 127 -7.38 2.69 -13.38
C GLY A 127 -8.23 3.12 -14.56
N ASP A 128 -8.23 4.42 -14.86
CA ASP A 128 -8.78 4.98 -16.10
C ASP A 128 -7.78 4.88 -17.27
N GLY A 129 -6.51 4.57 -16.96
CA GLY A 129 -5.49 4.22 -17.93
C GLY A 129 -5.73 2.80 -18.41
N GLY A 130 -6.15 2.62 -19.67
CA GLY A 130 -6.51 1.34 -20.30
C GLY A 130 -5.38 0.31 -20.42
N ALA A 131 -4.65 0.06 -19.34
CA ALA A 131 -3.65 -0.99 -19.22
C ALA A 131 -4.32 -2.35 -19.39
N ASP A 132 -3.69 -3.22 -20.19
CA ASP A 132 -4.15 -4.58 -20.41
C ASP A 132 -4.04 -5.37 -19.09
N GLN A 133 -5.21 -5.66 -18.50
CA GLN A 133 -5.31 -6.38 -17.24
C GLN A 133 -4.70 -7.78 -17.34
N ASP A 134 -4.74 -8.40 -18.52
CA ASP A 134 -4.20 -9.75 -18.72
C ASP A 134 -2.68 -9.72 -18.88
N GLU A 135 -2.12 -8.67 -19.48
CA GLU A 135 -0.68 -8.41 -19.50
C GLU A 135 -0.12 -8.19 -18.09
N LEU A 136 -0.79 -7.35 -17.29
CA LEU A 136 -0.41 -7.10 -15.89
C LEU A 136 -0.50 -8.36 -15.01
N ARG A 137 -1.52 -9.21 -15.21
CA ARG A 137 -1.59 -10.52 -14.53
C ARG A 137 -0.44 -11.42 -14.95
N ALA A 138 -0.16 -11.53 -16.24
CA ALA A 138 0.96 -12.32 -16.75
C ALA A 138 2.30 -11.83 -16.18
N MET A 139 2.49 -10.51 -16.02
CA MET A 139 3.68 -9.93 -15.40
C MET A 139 3.81 -10.27 -13.92
N LEU A 140 2.71 -10.35 -13.17
CA LEU A 140 2.72 -10.78 -11.76
C LEU A 140 3.07 -12.26 -11.61
N ASP A 141 2.67 -13.09 -12.59
CA ASP A 141 2.95 -14.53 -12.62
C ASP A 141 4.36 -14.86 -13.15
N ASP A 142 5.04 -13.90 -13.81
CA ASP A 142 6.40 -14.05 -14.31
C ASP A 142 7.45 -13.59 -13.28
N PRO A 143 8.19 -14.52 -12.63
CA PRO A 143 9.22 -14.18 -11.67
C PRO A 143 10.49 -13.59 -12.31
N VAL A 144 10.62 -13.61 -13.64
CA VAL A 144 11.79 -13.13 -14.39
C VAL A 144 11.62 -11.68 -14.85
N LYS A 145 10.38 -11.19 -14.95
CA LYS A 145 10.08 -9.78 -15.25
C LYS A 145 10.76 -8.87 -14.24
N ARG A 146 11.34 -7.76 -14.68
CA ARG A 146 12.02 -6.83 -13.77
C ARG A 146 11.03 -6.08 -12.89
N ARG A 147 11.37 -5.91 -11.62
CA ARG A 147 10.60 -5.16 -10.63
C ARG A 147 10.24 -3.75 -11.12
N GLU A 148 11.19 -3.07 -11.77
CA GLU A 148 10.99 -1.70 -12.26
C GLU A 148 9.88 -1.62 -13.32
N GLU A 149 9.84 -2.59 -14.23
CA GLU A 149 8.82 -2.70 -15.29
C GLU A 149 7.44 -2.98 -14.68
N LEU A 150 7.37 -3.84 -13.66
CA LEU A 150 6.13 -4.10 -12.93
C LEU A 150 5.62 -2.84 -12.23
N ILE A 151 6.50 -2.08 -11.56
CA ILE A 151 6.15 -0.84 -10.87
C ILE A 151 5.62 0.20 -11.86
N GLU A 152 6.29 0.38 -12.99
CA GLU A 152 5.86 1.31 -14.04
C GLU A 152 4.45 0.99 -14.54
N ARG A 153 4.17 -0.28 -14.87
CA ARG A 153 2.83 -0.70 -15.33
C ARG A 153 1.75 -0.57 -14.25
N ILE A 154 2.10 -0.78 -12.98
CA ILE A 154 1.16 -0.52 -11.88
C ILE A 154 0.84 0.96 -11.80
N TRP A 155 1.84 1.84 -11.96
CA TRP A 155 1.63 3.28 -11.97
C TRP A 155 0.81 3.77 -13.16
N GLU A 156 0.97 3.17 -14.33
CA GLU A 156 0.09 3.43 -15.49
C GLU A 156 -1.36 3.04 -15.19
N GLY A 157 -1.57 1.91 -14.50
CA GLY A 157 -2.89 1.47 -14.10
C GLY A 157 -3.49 2.37 -13.02
N VAL A 158 -2.80 2.60 -11.91
CA VAL A 158 -3.36 3.31 -10.74
C VAL A 158 -3.35 4.83 -10.92
N GLY A 159 -2.52 5.35 -11.81
CA GLY A 159 -2.20 6.77 -11.91
C GLY A 159 -1.12 7.16 -10.91
N LYS A 160 -0.02 7.74 -11.40
CA LYS A 160 1.10 8.20 -10.58
C LYS A 160 0.91 9.67 -10.20
N PRO A 161 0.74 10.02 -8.91
CA PRO A 161 0.76 11.40 -8.47
C PRO A 161 2.12 12.04 -8.75
N THR A 162 2.13 13.31 -9.14
CA THR A 162 3.36 14.05 -9.51
C THR A 162 4.39 14.14 -8.38
N ASN A 163 3.94 14.28 -7.13
CA ASN A 163 4.79 14.43 -5.94
C ASN A 163 4.61 13.29 -4.92
N TRP A 164 4.27 12.08 -5.41
CA TRP A 164 3.88 10.95 -4.56
C TRP A 164 4.91 10.59 -3.47
N ASP A 165 6.20 10.76 -3.75
CA ASP A 165 7.28 10.39 -2.82
C ASP A 165 7.34 11.36 -1.63
N ALA A 166 7.39 12.66 -1.92
CA ALA A 166 7.40 13.73 -0.93
C ALA A 166 6.11 13.74 -0.10
N ASP A 167 4.96 13.45 -0.73
CA ASP A 167 3.67 13.39 -0.05
C ASP A 167 3.60 12.22 0.93
N VAL A 168 4.08 11.04 0.53
CA VAL A 168 4.17 9.87 1.41
C VAL A 168 5.14 10.14 2.56
N ASP A 169 6.29 10.74 2.29
CA ASP A 169 7.27 11.09 3.32
C ASP A 169 6.68 12.05 4.35
N SER A 170 6.09 13.16 3.89
CA SER A 170 5.39 14.15 4.72
C SER A 170 4.26 13.54 5.56
N LEU A 171 3.46 12.64 4.98
CA LEU A 171 2.40 11.94 5.70
C LEU A 171 2.98 11.04 6.80
N THR A 172 4.00 10.24 6.49
CA THR A 172 4.59 9.32 7.47
C THR A 172 5.25 10.04 8.64
N GLU A 173 5.85 11.21 8.41
CA GLU A 173 6.39 12.08 9.46
C GLU A 173 5.29 12.66 10.36
N LYS A 174 4.18 13.12 9.77
CA LYS A 174 3.03 13.63 10.54
C LYS A 174 2.36 12.53 11.36
N ILE A 175 2.25 11.32 10.82
CA ILE A 175 1.76 10.13 11.56
C ILE A 175 2.71 9.82 12.73
N ALA A 176 4.02 9.84 12.49
CA ALA A 176 5.02 9.62 13.54
C ALA A 176 4.89 10.67 14.66
N ALA A 177 4.69 11.94 14.30
CA ALA A 177 4.52 13.04 15.24
C ALA A 177 3.22 12.93 16.06
N ALA A 178 2.17 12.32 15.50
CA ALA A 178 0.89 12.12 16.19
C ALA A 178 0.96 11.10 17.34
N ARG A 179 2.02 10.27 17.43
CA ARG A 179 2.35 9.38 18.58
C ARG A 179 1.15 8.65 19.19
N ASN A 180 0.27 8.07 18.36
CA ASN A 180 -0.93 7.33 18.76
C ASN A 180 -2.13 8.19 19.25
N ASN A 181 -2.14 9.49 18.99
CA ASN A 181 -3.35 10.30 19.17
C ASN A 181 -4.36 9.99 18.04
N ALA A 182 -5.33 9.13 18.34
CA ALA A 182 -6.35 8.69 17.38
C ALA A 182 -7.13 9.85 16.75
N ALA A 183 -7.46 10.89 17.53
CA ALA A 183 -8.18 12.05 17.01
C ALA A 183 -7.31 12.87 16.04
N ALA A 184 -6.02 13.04 16.35
CA ALA A 184 -5.08 13.73 15.47
C ALA A 184 -4.81 12.93 14.18
N LEU A 185 -4.69 11.61 14.28
CA LEU A 185 -4.54 10.70 13.13
C LEU A 185 -5.78 10.75 12.23
N LYS A 186 -6.98 10.70 12.83
CA LYS A 186 -8.24 10.82 12.09
C LYS A 186 -8.32 12.12 11.28
N GLN A 187 -7.97 13.25 11.90
CA GLN A 187 -7.94 14.55 11.21
C GLN A 187 -6.86 14.63 10.12
N LEU A 188 -5.71 13.99 10.34
CA LEU A 188 -4.66 13.88 9.34
C LEU A 188 -5.15 13.11 8.11
N TYR A 189 -5.82 11.97 8.30
CA TYR A 189 -6.37 11.18 7.21
C TYR A 189 -7.51 11.90 6.47
N ILE A 190 -8.38 12.62 7.18
CA ILE A 190 -9.41 13.47 6.57
C ILE A 190 -8.76 14.49 5.64
N THR A 191 -7.74 15.19 6.15
CA THR A 191 -7.05 16.25 5.39
C THR A 191 -6.30 15.70 4.18
N PHE A 192 -5.73 14.49 4.29
CA PHE A 192 -4.89 13.93 3.23
C PHE A 192 -5.68 13.16 2.16
N PHE A 193 -6.72 12.39 2.55
CA PHE A 193 -7.43 11.50 1.64
C PHE A 193 -8.75 12.03 1.12
N PHE A 194 -9.39 12.97 1.82
CA PHE A 194 -10.74 13.44 1.47
C PHE A 194 -10.76 14.88 1.00
N LYS A 195 -9.68 15.63 1.18
CA LYS A 195 -9.60 17.04 0.81
C LYS A 195 -8.53 17.26 -0.25
N ASP A 196 -8.82 18.17 -1.16
CA ASP A 196 -7.84 18.66 -2.12
C ASP A 196 -6.78 19.51 -1.40
N SER A 197 -5.50 19.31 -1.74
CA SER A 197 -4.38 19.98 -1.09
C SER A 197 -4.28 21.48 -1.40
N GLU A 198 -4.84 21.93 -2.52
CA GLU A 198 -4.79 23.32 -2.99
C GLU A 198 -6.04 24.11 -2.59
N THR A 199 -7.22 23.51 -2.71
CA THR A 199 -8.50 24.18 -2.44
C THR A 199 -9.03 23.91 -1.03
N GLY A 200 -8.64 22.81 -0.41
CA GLY A 200 -9.18 22.35 0.87
C GLY A 200 -10.63 21.85 0.80
N GLU A 201 -11.21 21.81 -0.40
CA GLU A 201 -12.56 21.28 -0.65
C GLU A 201 -12.57 19.76 -0.61
N VAL A 202 -13.74 19.18 -0.35
CA VAL A 202 -13.89 17.72 -0.33
C VAL A 202 -13.84 17.18 -1.75
N LEU A 203 -13.05 16.12 -1.96
CA LEU A 203 -12.91 15.47 -3.27
C LEU A 203 -14.26 14.98 -3.80
N ASP A 204 -14.43 15.04 -5.12
CA ASP A 204 -15.64 14.59 -5.80
C ASP A 204 -15.96 13.13 -5.45
N ASN A 205 -17.22 12.85 -5.12
CA ASN A 205 -17.72 11.54 -4.67
C ASN A 205 -17.15 11.03 -3.33
N ALA A 206 -16.31 11.81 -2.62
CA ALA A 206 -15.75 11.42 -1.34
C ALA A 206 -16.65 11.77 -0.14
N GLN A 207 -17.60 12.71 -0.31
CA GLN A 207 -18.45 13.25 0.76
C GLN A 207 -19.14 12.17 1.60
N GLN A 208 -19.76 11.17 0.97
CA GLN A 208 -20.48 10.10 1.69
C GLN A 208 -19.55 9.24 2.56
N TYR A 209 -18.28 9.08 2.13
CA TYR A 209 -17.29 8.30 2.85
C TYR A 209 -16.66 9.12 3.97
N LEU A 210 -16.45 10.41 3.74
CA LEU A 210 -16.03 11.37 4.76
C LEU A 210 -17.03 11.43 5.90
N GLU A 211 -18.31 11.63 5.61
CA GLU A 211 -19.38 11.69 6.62
C GLU A 211 -19.45 10.40 7.45
N ALA A 212 -19.36 9.24 6.79
CA ALA A 212 -19.35 7.94 7.46
C ALA A 212 -18.12 7.76 8.37
N TYR A 213 -16.96 8.22 7.92
CA TYR A 213 -15.72 8.16 8.69
C TYR A 213 -15.76 9.14 9.87
N GLU A 214 -16.23 10.37 9.68
CA GLU A 214 -16.38 11.37 10.75
C GLU A 214 -17.37 10.91 11.81
N ALA A 215 -18.51 10.36 11.42
CA ALA A 215 -19.57 9.93 12.33
C ALA A 215 -19.21 8.69 13.17
N SER A 216 -18.19 7.92 12.78
CA SER A 216 -17.79 6.70 13.48
C SER A 216 -16.45 6.85 14.19
N ASP A 217 -16.42 6.60 15.50
CA ASP A 217 -15.18 6.62 16.29
C ASP A 217 -14.35 5.34 16.15
N THR A 218 -14.95 4.26 15.62
CA THR A 218 -14.31 2.94 15.52
C THR A 218 -13.98 2.54 14.08
N MET A 219 -14.42 3.32 13.09
CA MET A 219 -14.14 3.02 11.69
C MET A 219 -12.71 3.40 11.37
N THR A 220 -11.95 2.47 10.77
CA THR A 220 -10.57 2.72 10.31
C THR A 220 -10.56 3.21 8.87
N ILE A 221 -9.48 3.85 8.46
CA ILE A 221 -9.34 4.30 7.07
C ILE A 221 -9.38 3.13 6.07
N GLU A 222 -8.86 1.96 6.45
CA GLU A 222 -8.90 0.73 5.63
C GLU A 222 -10.34 0.26 5.40
N GLN A 223 -11.20 0.36 6.42
CA GLN A 223 -12.61 0.02 6.26
C GLN A 223 -13.32 0.97 5.29
N VAL A 224 -12.90 2.24 5.23
CA VAL A 224 -13.39 3.20 4.23
C VAL A 224 -12.90 2.80 2.84
N ILE A 225 -11.61 2.47 2.68
CA ILE A 225 -11.02 2.00 1.42
C ILE A 225 -11.72 0.73 0.92
N ASP A 226 -11.98 -0.23 1.81
CA ASP A 226 -12.70 -1.46 1.46
C ASP A 226 -14.13 -1.18 1.04
N ARG A 227 -14.80 -0.21 1.67
CA ARG A 227 -16.15 0.20 1.30
C ARG A 227 -16.17 0.87 -0.08
N ILE A 228 -15.25 1.79 -0.35
CA ILE A 228 -15.07 2.41 -1.67
C ILE A 228 -14.87 1.32 -2.74
N ALA A 229 -14.01 0.34 -2.47
CA ALA A 229 -13.75 -0.75 -3.39
C ALA A 229 -14.97 -1.66 -3.62
N GLN A 230 -15.78 -1.90 -2.58
CA GLN A 230 -17.02 -2.67 -2.69
C GLN A 230 -18.09 -1.92 -3.49
N ASP A 231 -18.26 -0.62 -3.24
CA ASP A 231 -19.22 0.24 -3.93
C ASP A 231 -18.84 0.39 -5.41
N HIS A 232 -17.54 0.51 -5.71
CA HIS A 232 -17.04 0.48 -7.08
C HIS A 232 -17.37 -0.84 -7.78
N LYS A 233 -17.13 -1.98 -7.14
CA LYS A 233 -17.49 -3.30 -7.66
C LYS A 233 -19.00 -3.42 -7.91
N ALA A 234 -19.83 -2.99 -6.96
CA ALA A 234 -21.28 -3.00 -7.10
C ALA A 234 -21.72 -2.13 -8.29
N SER A 235 -21.10 -0.96 -8.47
CA SER A 235 -21.38 -0.09 -9.61
C SER A 235 -21.03 -0.75 -10.95
N LEU A 236 -19.88 -1.45 -11.04
CA LEU A 236 -19.50 -2.18 -12.26
C LEU A 236 -20.47 -3.33 -12.57
N THR A 237 -20.87 -4.11 -11.56
CA THR A 237 -21.80 -5.23 -11.76
C THR A 237 -23.22 -4.79 -12.16
N THR A 238 -23.63 -3.60 -11.72
CA THR A 238 -24.96 -3.03 -12.05
C THR A 238 -24.95 -2.17 -13.31
N ALA A 239 -23.78 -1.81 -13.86
CA ALA A 239 -23.64 -0.99 -15.05
C ALA A 239 -24.41 -1.53 -16.27
N PRO A 240 -24.32 -2.83 -16.63
CA PRO A 240 -25.05 -3.37 -17.79
C PRO A 240 -26.58 -3.26 -17.63
N GLN A 241 -27.08 -3.45 -16.40
CA GLN A 241 -28.50 -3.30 -16.10
C GLN A 241 -28.93 -1.83 -16.21
N ARG A 242 -28.13 -0.90 -15.68
CA ARG A 242 -28.39 0.53 -15.82
C ARG A 242 -28.40 0.97 -17.29
N ASP A 243 -27.48 0.47 -18.10
CA ASP A 243 -27.40 0.82 -19.52
C ASP A 243 -28.57 0.24 -20.31
N SER A 244 -28.98 -0.99 -20.00
CA SER A 244 -30.21 -1.59 -20.55
C SER A 244 -31.46 -0.77 -20.18
N HIS A 245 -31.57 -0.35 -18.91
CA HIS A 245 -32.69 0.49 -18.45
C HIS A 245 -32.68 1.88 -19.10
N LYS A 246 -31.51 2.51 -19.26
CA LYS A 246 -31.36 3.80 -19.98
C LYS A 246 -31.78 3.65 -21.44
N SER A 247 -31.28 2.63 -22.13
CA SER A 247 -31.64 2.35 -23.53
C SER A 247 -33.15 2.18 -23.69
N ARG A 248 -33.78 1.39 -22.81
CA ARG A 248 -35.24 1.22 -22.79
C ARG A 248 -36.00 2.50 -22.50
N LEU A 249 -35.51 3.36 -21.59
CA LEU A 249 -36.12 4.67 -21.33
C LEU A 249 -36.04 5.57 -22.56
N ASP A 250 -34.92 5.57 -23.28
CA ASP A 250 -34.76 6.37 -24.49
C ASP A 250 -35.58 5.85 -25.67
N GLU A 251 -35.78 4.53 -25.78
CA GLU A 251 -36.76 3.94 -26.70
C GLU A 251 -38.19 4.38 -26.36
N LEU A 252 -38.59 4.32 -25.09
CA LEU A 252 -39.92 4.76 -24.65
C LEU A 252 -40.14 6.26 -24.89
N ARG A 253 -39.11 7.09 -24.66
CA ARG A 253 -39.15 8.52 -24.98
C ARG A 253 -39.32 8.76 -26.47
N ARG A 254 -38.57 8.06 -27.32
CA ARG A 254 -38.71 8.13 -28.79
C ARG A 254 -40.10 7.68 -29.25
N ALA A 255 -40.61 6.56 -28.72
CA ALA A 255 -41.94 6.05 -29.04
C ALA A 255 -43.04 7.02 -28.59
N LYS A 256 -42.92 7.63 -27.41
CA LYS A 256 -43.86 8.66 -26.93
C LYS A 256 -43.87 9.89 -27.85
N MET A 257 -42.69 10.41 -28.22
CA MET A 257 -42.59 11.55 -29.14
C MET A 257 -43.21 11.23 -30.51
N ALA A 258 -42.94 10.04 -31.06
CA ALA A 258 -43.52 9.61 -32.33
C ALA A 258 -45.05 9.45 -32.25
N PHE A 259 -45.57 8.91 -31.15
CA PHE A 259 -47.01 8.80 -30.91
C PHE A 259 -47.68 10.17 -30.78
N GLU A 260 -47.09 11.09 -30.03
CA GLU A 260 -47.61 12.46 -29.88
C GLU A 260 -47.60 13.20 -31.24
N GLN A 261 -46.54 13.03 -32.03
CA GLN A 261 -46.45 13.60 -33.37
C GLN A 261 -47.48 13.02 -34.33
N ASN A 262 -47.69 11.69 -34.34
CA ASN A 262 -48.69 11.03 -35.16
C ASN A 262 -50.12 11.43 -34.73
N ARG A 263 -50.37 11.56 -33.42
CA ARG A 263 -51.64 12.07 -32.89
C ARG A 263 -51.93 13.51 -33.36
N LEU A 264 -50.92 14.38 -33.36
CA LEU A 264 -51.06 15.77 -33.84
C LEU A 264 -51.31 15.81 -35.35
N GLN A 265 -50.61 14.98 -36.14
CA GLN A 265 -50.82 14.89 -37.58
C GLN A 265 -52.21 14.34 -37.95
N ASN A 266 -52.72 13.34 -37.23
CA ASN A 266 -54.06 12.80 -37.45
C ASN A 266 -55.16 13.79 -37.05
N LYS A 267 -54.93 14.61 -36.01
CA LYS A 267 -55.85 15.70 -35.64
C LYS A 267 -55.83 16.87 -36.63
N ALA A 268 -54.72 17.10 -37.34
CA ALA A 268 -54.62 18.13 -38.36
C ALA A 268 -55.18 17.70 -39.73
N ARG A 269 -55.40 16.40 -39.94
CA ARG A 269 -55.99 15.82 -41.15
C ARG A 269 -57.49 15.54 -41.06
N ALA A 270 -58.06 15.60 -39.85
CA ALA A 270 -59.49 15.54 -39.59
C ALA A 270 -60.08 16.95 -39.54
#